data_AF-A0A8X8LGA3-F1
#
_entry.id   AF-A0A8X8LGA3-F1
#
_cell.length_a   1.000
_cell.length_b   1.000
_cell.length_c   1.000
_cell.angle_alpha   90.00
_cell.angle_beta   90.00
_cell.angle_gamma   90.00
#
_symmetry.space_group_name_H-M   'P 1'
#
loop_
_entity.id
_entity.type
_entity.pdbx_description
1 polymer ?
#
loop_
_entity_poly.entity_id
_entity_poly.type
_entity_poly.pdbx_seq_one_letter_code
_entity_poly.pdbx_strand_id
1 'polypeptide(L)'
;MKTKFIKILAVLALACITGIAVAQPPAGIPYQFVAKDNIGNPARNRTVYVQCAIIQTAAVGGTNVLEETHQVQSNSDGVFEIIIGQGTKPPTSLNKSLSTIPWASGPFFFNLKIAVAPSIPASWWVAKDNYIDMGTMQLWSAPYALYAGNASVTNVNTSIKAGPVNSFLVTDSTGQVSWATPQAANVNVTHISNVNLTLNSTFGQTVMIQPNTTALVKVFIPGVKKGDPILVTPDDDYTNWSIYSSWVSNRDTVAVRLANYTNNVVSVLSSQYKIVVIK
;
A
#
# COMPACT_ATOMS: atom_id res chain seq x y z
N MET A 1 -2.48 15.94 -56.66
CA MET A 1 -3.01 16.83 -55.61
C MET A 1 -4.19 16.24 -54.84
N LYS A 2 -5.16 15.57 -55.50
CA LYS A 2 -6.37 14.99 -54.86
C LYS A 2 -6.10 14.03 -53.69
N THR A 3 -5.08 13.17 -53.79
CA THR A 3 -4.71 12.21 -52.73
C THR A 3 -4.06 12.86 -51.51
N LYS A 4 -3.39 14.01 -51.66
CA LYS A 4 -2.84 14.77 -50.53
C LYS A 4 -3.94 15.51 -49.77
N PHE A 5 -4.95 16.02 -50.48
CA PHE A 5 -6.10 16.70 -49.88
C PHE A 5 -6.97 15.75 -49.05
N ILE A 6 -7.22 14.53 -49.56
CA ILE A 6 -7.98 13.49 -48.83
C ILE A 6 -7.26 13.08 -47.54
N LYS A 7 -5.93 12.95 -47.57
CA LYS A 7 -5.13 12.63 -46.38
C LYS A 7 -5.19 13.74 -45.33
N ILE A 8 -5.13 15.01 -45.75
CA ILE A 8 -5.24 16.16 -44.84
C ILE A 8 -6.64 16.22 -44.21
N LEU A 9 -7.69 15.96 -44.99
CA LEU A 9 -9.06 15.95 -44.47
C LEU A 9 -9.30 14.78 -43.50
N ALA A 10 -8.72 13.61 -43.76
CA ALA A 10 -8.81 12.46 -42.85
C ALA A 10 -8.08 12.71 -41.51
N VAL A 11 -6.92 13.39 -41.56
CA VAL A 11 -6.18 13.78 -40.34
C VAL A 11 -6.96 14.84 -39.54
N LEU A 12 -7.60 15.80 -40.21
CA LEU A 12 -8.41 16.82 -39.56
C LEU A 12 -9.69 16.23 -38.93
N ALA A 13 -10.34 15.27 -39.60
CA ALA A 13 -11.49 14.55 -39.06
C ALA A 13 -11.13 13.71 -37.82
N LEU A 14 -9.95 13.07 -37.82
CA LEU A 14 -9.47 12.31 -36.68
C LEU A 14 -9.11 13.22 -35.48
N ALA A 15 -8.60 14.42 -35.74
CA ALA A 15 -8.31 15.43 -34.72
C ALA A 15 -9.57 16.04 -34.09
N CYS A 16 -10.73 16.02 -34.77
CA CYS A 16 -12.00 16.46 -34.19
C CYS A 16 -12.64 15.42 -33.25
N ILE A 17 -12.24 14.15 -33.30
CA ILE A 17 -12.82 13.08 -32.45
C ILE A 17 -12.15 13.02 -31.06
N THR A 18 -11.00 13.66 -30.87
CA THR A 18 -10.29 13.69 -29.57
C THR A 18 -10.87 14.70 -28.56
N GLY A 19 -11.99 15.34 -28.89
CA GLY A 19 -12.72 16.19 -27.97
C GLY A 19 -13.58 15.38 -27.00
N ILE A 20 -13.17 15.36 -25.73
CA ILE A 20 -13.98 15.06 -24.52
C ILE A 20 -14.51 13.62 -24.36
N ALA A 21 -13.59 12.65 -24.32
CA ALA A 21 -13.88 11.38 -23.62
C ALA A 21 -13.69 11.59 -22.11
N VAL A 22 -14.76 12.01 -21.40
CA VAL A 22 -14.77 11.98 -19.92
C VAL A 22 -15.08 10.55 -19.49
N ALA A 23 -14.05 9.71 -19.40
CA ALA A 23 -14.17 8.31 -18.98
C ALA A 23 -14.29 8.14 -17.45
N GLN A 24 -14.38 9.25 -16.71
CA GLN A 24 -14.55 9.21 -15.26
C GLN A 24 -16.02 8.91 -14.97
N PRO A 25 -16.36 7.81 -14.28
CA PRO A 25 -17.73 7.57 -13.85
C PRO A 25 -18.22 8.78 -13.04
N PRO A 26 -19.51 9.14 -13.11
CA PRO A 26 -20.07 10.23 -12.32
C PRO A 26 -19.63 10.11 -10.86
N ALA A 27 -18.97 11.14 -10.33
CA ALA A 27 -18.43 11.11 -8.97
C ALA A 27 -19.58 11.06 -7.96
N GLY A 28 -19.85 9.88 -7.41
CA GLY A 28 -20.89 9.68 -6.43
C GLY A 28 -20.94 8.27 -5.88
N ILE A 29 -21.53 8.12 -4.69
CA ILE A 29 -21.70 6.83 -4.03
C ILE A 29 -23.20 6.55 -3.90
N PRO A 30 -23.76 5.60 -4.66
CA PRO A 30 -25.18 5.26 -4.57
C PRO A 30 -25.46 4.54 -3.25
N TYR A 31 -26.54 4.92 -2.58
CA TYR A 31 -27.03 4.28 -1.36
C TYR A 31 -28.55 4.14 -1.41
N GLN A 32 -29.02 2.94 -1.05
CA GLN A 32 -30.43 2.61 -0.94
C GLN A 32 -30.84 2.47 0.52
N PHE A 33 -32.00 3.02 0.85
CA PHE A 33 -32.56 3.04 2.20
C PHE A 33 -34.01 2.58 2.17
N VAL A 34 -34.52 2.18 3.34
CA VAL A 34 -35.94 1.89 3.56
C VAL A 34 -36.43 2.78 4.70
N ALA A 35 -37.28 3.76 4.37
CA ALA A 35 -37.93 4.60 5.37
C ALA A 35 -39.12 3.85 5.98
N LYS A 36 -39.18 3.82 7.32
CA LYS A 36 -40.27 3.24 8.09
C LYS A 36 -40.80 4.25 9.10
N ASP A 37 -42.06 4.10 9.49
CA ASP A 37 -42.66 4.83 10.61
C ASP A 37 -42.28 4.19 11.96
N ASN A 38 -42.73 4.79 13.06
CA ASN A 38 -42.44 4.33 14.42
C ASN A 38 -43.11 2.98 14.79
N ILE A 39 -43.99 2.48 13.94
CA ILE A 39 -44.69 1.18 14.11
C ILE A 39 -44.07 0.14 13.15
N GLY A 40 -43.08 0.53 12.34
CA GLY A 40 -42.36 -0.33 11.41
C GLY A 40 -43.01 -0.44 10.03
N ASN A 41 -44.09 0.31 9.74
CA ASN A 41 -44.68 0.34 8.41
C ASN A 41 -43.80 1.15 7.46
N PRO A 42 -43.69 0.76 6.18
CA PRO A 42 -42.95 1.53 5.21
C PRO A 42 -43.58 2.90 4.96
N ALA A 43 -42.75 3.92 4.84
CA ALA A 43 -43.17 5.25 4.41
C ALA A 43 -43.46 5.22 2.90
N ARG A 44 -44.64 4.75 2.48
CA ARG A 44 -44.97 4.52 1.07
C ARG A 44 -45.24 5.80 0.28
N ASN A 45 -44.56 6.02 -0.84
CA ASN A 45 -44.79 7.17 -1.73
C ASN A 45 -44.65 8.54 -1.02
N ARG A 46 -43.74 8.62 -0.04
CA ARG A 46 -43.56 9.81 0.81
C ARG A 46 -42.33 10.58 0.39
N THR A 47 -42.40 11.91 0.49
CA THR A 47 -41.22 12.78 0.37
C THR A 47 -40.33 12.59 1.59
N VAL A 48 -39.07 12.26 1.34
CA VAL A 48 -38.03 12.04 2.33
C VAL A 48 -36.95 13.10 2.13
N TYR A 49 -36.63 13.81 3.21
CA TYR A 49 -35.52 14.74 3.27
C TYR A 49 -34.37 14.05 3.99
N VAL A 50 -33.19 14.10 3.38
CA VAL A 50 -31.99 13.44 3.89
C VAL A 50 -30.91 14.50 4.08
N GLN A 51 -30.28 14.46 5.25
CA GLN A 51 -29.03 15.15 5.53
C GLN A 51 -27.98 14.09 5.75
N CYS A 52 -26.90 14.14 4.99
CA CYS A 52 -25.76 13.27 5.19
C CYS A 52 -24.49 14.07 5.40
N ALA A 53 -23.61 13.54 6.24
CA ALA A 53 -22.34 14.15 6.56
C ALA A 53 -21.21 13.13 6.51
N ILE A 54 -20.05 13.53 6.01
CA ILE A 54 -18.80 12.79 6.13
C ILE A 54 -17.97 13.49 7.19
N ILE A 55 -17.62 12.76 8.24
CA ILE A 55 -16.91 13.25 9.41
C ILE A 55 -15.52 12.61 9.44
N GLN A 56 -14.48 13.40 9.61
CA GLN A 56 -13.11 12.94 9.72
C GLN A 56 -12.70 12.79 11.19
N THR A 57 -11.69 11.95 11.45
CA THR A 57 -11.02 11.68 12.74
C THR A 57 -11.81 10.86 13.76
N ALA A 58 -13.07 11.17 14.02
CA ALA A 58 -13.89 10.44 15.01
C ALA A 58 -15.39 10.52 14.70
N ALA A 59 -16.15 9.50 15.15
CA ALA A 59 -17.60 9.47 15.00
C ALA A 59 -18.33 10.58 15.80
N VAL A 60 -17.76 10.99 16.93
CA VAL A 60 -18.28 12.06 17.80
C VAL A 60 -17.18 13.10 17.98
N GLY A 61 -17.50 14.37 17.75
CA GLY A 61 -16.55 15.48 17.86
C GLY A 61 -15.51 15.56 16.72
N GLY A 62 -15.65 14.73 15.69
CA GLY A 62 -14.82 14.81 14.48
C GLY A 62 -15.18 16.00 13.59
N THR A 63 -14.30 16.31 12.64
CA THR A 63 -14.48 17.45 11.72
C THR A 63 -15.43 17.08 10.59
N ASN A 64 -16.48 17.87 10.38
CA ASN A 64 -17.37 17.65 9.24
C ASN A 64 -16.71 18.11 7.94
N VAL A 65 -16.34 17.16 7.07
CA VAL A 65 -15.61 17.45 5.83
C VAL A 65 -16.53 17.62 4.63
N LEU A 66 -17.71 17.02 4.64
CA LEU A 66 -18.71 17.15 3.58
C LEU A 66 -20.10 17.05 4.19
N GLU A 67 -20.96 18.03 3.91
CA GLU A 67 -22.38 18.00 4.23
C GLU A 67 -23.19 18.09 2.93
N GLU A 68 -24.23 17.27 2.82
CA GLU A 68 -25.16 17.34 1.70
C GLU A 68 -26.61 17.12 2.15
N THR A 69 -27.52 17.74 1.41
CA THR A 69 -28.96 17.55 1.57
C THR A 69 -29.58 16.99 0.30
N HIS A 70 -30.55 16.10 0.47
CA HIS A 70 -31.33 15.51 -0.61
C HIS A 70 -32.83 15.59 -0.29
N GLN A 71 -33.62 15.70 -1.35
CA GLN A 71 -35.07 15.56 -1.30
C GLN A 71 -35.44 14.51 -2.33
N VAL A 72 -35.96 13.37 -1.87
CA VAL A 72 -36.30 12.21 -2.72
C VAL A 72 -37.68 11.70 -2.37
N GLN A 73 -38.26 10.89 -3.26
CA GLN A 73 -39.53 10.21 -3.01
C GLN A 73 -39.27 8.71 -2.85
N SER A 74 -39.86 8.13 -1.81
CA SER A 74 -39.86 6.68 -1.58
C SER A 74 -40.89 5.97 -2.46
N ASN A 75 -40.68 4.68 -2.74
CA ASN A 75 -41.60 3.86 -3.51
C ASN A 75 -42.74 3.26 -2.65
N SER A 76 -43.52 2.33 -3.20
CA SER A 76 -44.61 1.63 -2.51
C SER A 76 -44.17 0.80 -1.30
N ASP A 77 -42.89 0.45 -1.23
CA ASP A 77 -42.28 -0.34 -0.14
C ASP A 77 -41.45 0.53 0.80
N GLY A 78 -41.50 1.87 0.64
CA GLY A 78 -40.73 2.81 1.46
C GLY A 78 -39.25 2.88 1.10
N VAL A 79 -38.84 2.26 -0.01
CA VAL A 79 -37.47 2.25 -0.50
C VAL A 79 -37.17 3.55 -1.25
N PHE A 80 -36.02 4.16 -1.01
CA PHE A 80 -35.53 5.32 -1.75
C PHE A 80 -34.00 5.24 -1.94
N GLU A 81 -33.49 5.97 -2.92
CA GLU A 81 -32.06 6.03 -3.25
C GLU A 81 -31.56 7.47 -3.21
N ILE A 82 -30.32 7.65 -2.75
CA ILE A 82 -29.56 8.89 -2.90
C ILE A 82 -28.18 8.57 -3.48
N ILE A 83 -27.56 9.56 -4.12
CA ILE A 83 -26.16 9.47 -4.56
C ILE A 83 -25.38 10.50 -3.76
N ILE A 84 -24.58 10.04 -2.79
CA ILE A 84 -23.68 10.90 -2.01
C ILE A 84 -22.68 11.52 -2.99
N GLY A 85 -22.41 12.81 -2.86
CA GLY A 85 -21.60 13.60 -3.80
C GLY A 85 -22.46 14.45 -4.74
N GLN A 86 -23.73 14.08 -4.93
CA GLN A 86 -24.66 14.76 -5.85
C GLN A 86 -25.76 15.55 -5.12
N GLY A 87 -25.71 15.64 -3.79
CA GLY A 87 -26.66 16.43 -3.01
C GLY A 87 -26.36 17.93 -3.02
N THR A 88 -27.31 18.71 -2.50
CA THR A 88 -27.17 20.16 -2.32
C THR A 88 -26.26 20.42 -1.13
N LYS A 89 -25.18 21.18 -1.33
CA LYS A 89 -24.14 21.39 -0.33
C LYS A 89 -24.35 22.73 0.39
N PRO A 90 -24.62 22.75 1.70
CA PRO A 90 -24.75 24.00 2.42
C PRO A 90 -23.40 24.75 2.48
N PRO A 91 -23.42 26.06 2.82
CA PRO A 91 -22.20 26.85 3.00
C PRO A 91 -21.24 26.25 4.04
N THR A 92 -21.77 25.54 5.04
CA THR A 92 -21.05 24.86 6.13
C THR A 92 -20.19 23.69 5.67
N SER A 93 -20.47 23.10 4.50
CA SER A 93 -19.67 21.99 3.97
C SER A 93 -18.27 22.46 3.55
N LEU A 94 -17.22 21.93 4.17
CA LEU A 94 -15.82 22.26 3.87
C LEU A 94 -15.42 21.88 2.44
N ASN A 95 -15.86 20.71 1.98
CA ASN A 95 -15.63 20.24 0.62
C ASN A 95 -16.88 20.42 -0.24
N LYS A 96 -16.67 20.66 -1.55
CA LYS A 96 -17.77 20.77 -2.52
C LYS A 96 -17.86 19.58 -3.48
N SER A 97 -16.98 18.59 -3.34
CA SER A 97 -16.97 17.37 -4.13
C SER A 97 -16.32 16.24 -3.32
N LEU A 98 -16.69 14.99 -3.58
CA LEU A 98 -16.00 13.82 -3.03
C LEU A 98 -14.53 13.75 -3.48
N SER A 99 -14.18 14.34 -4.63
CA SER A 99 -12.82 14.34 -5.15
C SER A 99 -11.86 15.25 -4.38
N THR A 100 -12.37 16.23 -3.64
CA THR A 100 -11.53 17.18 -2.88
C THR A 100 -11.27 16.72 -1.45
N ILE A 101 -11.98 15.68 -0.99
CA ILE A 101 -11.79 15.11 0.35
C ILE A 101 -10.42 14.41 0.42
N PRO A 102 -9.58 14.69 1.43
CA PRO A 102 -8.28 14.05 1.58
C PRO A 102 -8.42 12.63 2.14
N TRP A 103 -8.90 11.69 1.32
CA TRP A 103 -9.18 10.30 1.71
C TRP A 103 -7.99 9.56 2.35
N ALA A 104 -6.75 9.99 2.06
CA ALA A 104 -5.54 9.44 2.67
C ALA A 104 -5.42 9.75 4.17
N SER A 105 -6.08 10.80 4.66
CA SER A 105 -6.02 11.26 6.05
C SER A 105 -7.17 10.71 6.90
N GLY A 106 -7.58 9.46 6.63
CA GLY A 106 -8.61 8.77 7.41
C GLY A 106 -8.26 8.63 8.90
N PRO A 107 -9.20 8.18 9.74
CA PRO A 107 -10.48 7.55 9.39
C PRO A 107 -11.61 8.54 9.04
N PHE A 108 -12.57 8.07 8.23
CA PHE A 108 -13.80 8.79 7.90
C PHE A 108 -15.04 8.03 8.39
N PHE A 109 -16.07 8.79 8.73
CA PHE A 109 -17.35 8.31 9.22
C PHE A 109 -18.49 8.97 8.42
N PHE A 110 -19.60 8.27 8.29
CA PHE A 110 -20.81 8.73 7.63
C PHE A 110 -21.93 8.86 8.66
N ASN A 111 -22.48 10.05 8.79
CA ASN A 111 -23.66 10.33 9.59
C ASN A 111 -24.86 10.57 8.66
N LEU A 112 -26.02 10.08 9.09
CA LEU A 112 -27.27 10.19 8.34
C LEU A 112 -28.38 10.72 9.23
N LYS A 113 -29.09 11.73 8.76
CA LYS A 113 -30.32 12.23 9.38
C LYS A 113 -31.44 12.26 8.36
N ILE A 114 -32.64 11.87 8.78
CA ILE A 114 -33.80 11.74 7.89
C ILE A 114 -35.01 12.45 8.49
N ALA A 115 -35.76 13.16 7.65
CA ALA A 115 -37.10 13.66 7.97
C ALA A 115 -38.09 13.18 6.90
N VAL A 116 -39.22 12.60 7.31
CA VAL A 116 -40.27 12.14 6.39
C VAL A 116 -41.45 13.11 6.48
N ALA A 117 -41.79 13.75 5.36
CA ALA A 117 -42.97 14.64 5.30
C ALA A 117 -44.23 13.86 5.65
N PRO A 118 -45.29 14.43 6.27
CA PRO A 118 -46.57 13.77 6.58
C PRO A 118 -47.40 13.42 5.33
N SER A 119 -48.32 12.44 5.44
CA SER A 119 -49.05 11.83 4.30
C SER A 119 -50.04 12.79 3.70
N ILE A 120 -50.56 13.64 4.57
CA ILE A 120 -51.37 14.78 4.23
C ILE A 120 -50.44 15.99 4.35
N PRO A 121 -50.27 16.81 3.29
CA PRO A 121 -49.46 18.02 3.35
C PRO A 121 -49.95 18.92 4.50
N ALA A 122 -49.02 19.24 5.40
CA ALA A 122 -49.29 20.07 6.56
C ALA A 122 -48.42 21.31 6.49
N SER A 123 -49.03 22.49 6.36
CA SER A 123 -48.29 23.75 6.14
C SER A 123 -47.39 24.16 7.31
N TRP A 124 -47.64 23.61 8.50
CA TRP A 124 -46.82 23.79 9.71
C TRP A 124 -45.62 22.84 9.77
N TRP A 125 -45.58 21.81 8.92
CA TRP A 125 -44.50 20.83 8.93
C TRP A 125 -43.31 21.34 8.14
N VAL A 126 -42.15 21.43 8.79
CA VAL A 126 -40.89 21.86 8.17
C VAL A 126 -39.83 20.80 8.43
N ALA A 127 -39.16 20.34 7.36
CA ALA A 127 -38.18 19.26 7.45
C ALA A 127 -37.05 19.55 8.46
N LYS A 128 -36.60 20.80 8.54
CA LYS A 128 -35.50 21.24 9.43
C LYS A 128 -35.74 20.90 10.92
N ASP A 129 -37.01 20.86 11.34
CA ASP A 129 -37.41 20.65 12.73
C ASP A 129 -37.75 19.17 13.02
N ASN A 130 -37.67 18.30 12.01
CA ASN A 130 -38.13 16.91 12.07
C ASN A 130 -37.05 15.88 11.66
N TYR A 131 -35.78 16.29 11.62
CA TYR A 131 -34.68 15.37 11.35
C TYR A 131 -34.41 14.45 12.54
N ILE A 132 -34.41 13.15 12.27
CA ILE A 132 -34.02 12.09 13.20
C ILE A 132 -32.63 11.61 12.82
N ASP A 133 -31.72 11.54 13.79
CA ASP A 133 -30.38 10.99 13.60
C ASP A 133 -30.45 9.46 13.54
N MET A 134 -30.02 8.90 12.40
CA MET A 134 -30.00 7.46 12.13
C MET A 134 -28.68 6.82 12.58
N GLY A 135 -27.75 7.62 13.11
CA GLY A 135 -26.47 7.20 13.62
C GLY A 135 -25.29 7.53 12.70
N THR A 136 -24.10 7.28 13.24
CA THR A 136 -22.82 7.49 12.56
C THR A 136 -22.09 6.16 12.43
N MET A 137 -21.71 5.79 11.21
CA MET A 137 -20.96 4.56 10.92
C MET A 137 -19.61 4.88 10.29
N GLN A 138 -18.59 4.06 10.55
CA GLN A 138 -17.29 4.22 9.90
C GLN A 138 -17.37 3.85 8.42
N LEU A 139 -16.78 4.66 7.55
CA LEU A 139 -16.60 4.34 6.15
C LEU A 139 -15.40 3.39 5.99
N TRP A 140 -15.63 2.25 5.34
CA TRP A 140 -14.61 1.23 5.06
C TRP A 140 -14.13 1.33 3.61
N SER A 141 -13.56 0.28 3.02
CA SER A 141 -12.79 0.35 1.76
C SER A 141 -13.53 0.90 0.53
N ALA A 142 -14.87 0.86 0.48
CA ALA A 142 -15.64 1.20 -0.72
C ALA A 142 -15.62 2.71 -1.09
N PRO A 143 -15.81 3.67 -0.17
CA PRO A 143 -15.59 5.09 -0.47
C PRO A 143 -14.11 5.46 -0.69
N TYR A 144 -13.18 4.74 -0.05
CA TYR A 144 -11.73 4.97 -0.25
C TYR A 144 -11.26 4.59 -1.66
N ALA A 145 -12.00 3.73 -2.37
CA ALA A 145 -11.70 3.35 -3.76
C ALA A 145 -11.83 4.53 -4.74
N LEU A 146 -12.57 5.60 -4.41
CA LEU A 146 -12.56 6.84 -5.20
C LEU A 146 -11.16 7.48 -5.26
N TYR A 147 -10.34 7.32 -4.21
CA TYR A 147 -8.95 7.75 -4.22
C TYR A 147 -8.09 6.92 -5.19
N ALA A 148 -8.40 5.64 -5.40
CA ALA A 148 -7.69 4.81 -6.38
C ALA A 148 -7.95 5.28 -7.83
N GLY A 149 -9.09 5.90 -8.12
CA GLY A 149 -9.35 6.56 -9.41
C GLY A 149 -8.58 7.87 -9.60
N ASN A 150 -8.18 8.52 -8.51
CA ASN A 150 -7.29 9.69 -8.51
C ASN A 150 -5.80 9.32 -8.46
N ALA A 151 -5.45 8.02 -8.34
CA ALA A 151 -4.14 7.52 -8.71
C ALA A 151 -3.98 7.54 -10.24
N SER A 152 -4.27 8.71 -10.84
CA SER A 152 -3.69 9.07 -12.11
C SER A 152 -2.19 9.07 -11.85
N VAL A 153 -1.51 8.07 -12.40
CA VAL A 153 -0.07 8.14 -12.55
C VAL A 153 0.16 9.35 -13.45
N THR A 154 0.38 10.52 -12.84
CA THR A 154 0.48 11.83 -13.51
C THR A 154 1.68 11.91 -14.45
N ASN A 155 2.47 10.84 -14.51
CA ASN A 155 3.66 10.70 -15.33
C ASN A 155 3.66 9.44 -16.20
N VAL A 156 2.50 8.93 -16.64
CA VAL A 156 2.51 8.10 -17.87
C VAL A 156 2.54 9.04 -19.06
N ASN A 157 3.70 9.65 -19.30
CA ASN A 157 4.04 10.03 -20.66
C ASN A 157 4.01 8.73 -21.49
N THR A 158 2.91 8.45 -22.18
CA THR A 158 2.78 7.30 -23.08
C THR A 158 3.70 7.39 -24.30
N SER A 159 4.44 8.50 -24.46
CA SER A 159 5.51 8.69 -25.44
C SER A 159 6.91 8.43 -24.87
N ILE A 160 7.04 7.41 -24.01
CA ILE A 160 8.36 6.84 -23.72
C ILE A 160 8.84 6.16 -25.01
N LYS A 161 9.72 6.85 -25.75
CA LYS A 161 10.43 6.27 -26.90
C LYS A 161 11.20 5.04 -26.42
N ALA A 162 11.38 4.02 -27.28
CA ALA A 162 12.20 2.86 -26.92
C ALA A 162 13.57 3.33 -26.38
N GLY A 163 13.92 2.83 -25.19
CA GLY A 163 15.17 3.18 -24.53
C GLY A 163 16.39 2.61 -25.24
N PRO A 164 17.59 3.13 -24.97
CA PRO A 164 18.84 2.50 -25.38
C PRO A 164 18.94 1.05 -24.85
N VAL A 165 19.73 0.21 -25.52
CA VAL A 165 20.03 -1.15 -25.02
C VAL A 165 20.57 -1.09 -23.58
N ASN A 166 20.20 -2.06 -22.75
CA ASN A 166 20.50 -2.08 -21.32
C ASN A 166 20.05 -0.78 -20.62
N SER A 167 18.75 -0.48 -20.65
CA SER A 167 18.18 0.60 -19.84
C SER A 167 16.83 0.18 -19.25
N PHE A 168 16.45 0.81 -18.15
CA PHE A 168 15.14 0.65 -17.52
C PHE A 168 14.54 2.01 -17.18
N LEU A 169 13.24 2.06 -16.99
CA LEU A 169 12.52 3.29 -16.67
C LEU A 169 12.61 3.57 -15.17
N VAL A 170 13.04 4.79 -14.81
CA VAL A 170 13.07 5.28 -13.43
C VAL A 170 12.14 6.48 -13.33
N THR A 171 11.43 6.57 -12.20
CA THR A 171 10.64 7.73 -11.80
C THR A 171 11.32 8.40 -10.61
N ASP A 172 11.63 9.69 -10.69
CA ASP A 172 12.25 10.42 -9.58
C ASP A 172 11.23 10.87 -8.51
N SER A 173 11.71 11.48 -7.42
CA SER A 173 10.88 11.99 -6.31
C SER A 173 9.97 13.15 -6.69
N THR A 174 10.19 13.77 -7.85
CA THR A 174 9.32 14.81 -8.43
C THR A 174 8.34 14.23 -9.45
N GLY A 175 8.42 12.92 -9.71
CA GLY A 175 7.57 12.18 -10.63
C GLY A 175 8.09 12.09 -12.06
N GLN A 176 9.22 12.69 -12.42
CA GLN A 176 9.70 12.63 -13.82
C GLN A 176 10.18 11.22 -14.19
N VAL A 177 9.74 10.75 -15.37
CA VAL A 177 10.12 9.43 -15.92
C VAL A 177 11.24 9.59 -16.94
N SER A 178 12.35 8.87 -16.76
CA SER A 178 13.49 8.86 -17.68
C SER A 178 14.08 7.46 -17.85
N TRP A 179 14.74 7.21 -19.00
CA TRP A 179 15.54 6.01 -19.21
C TRP A 179 16.85 6.12 -18.46
N ALA A 180 17.04 5.25 -17.47
CA ALA A 180 18.32 5.06 -16.83
C ALA A 180 18.98 3.83 -17.43
N THR A 181 20.24 3.94 -17.86
CA THR A 181 21.08 2.75 -17.93
C THR A 181 21.18 2.15 -16.52
N PRO A 182 21.40 0.83 -16.35
CA PRO A 182 21.88 0.33 -15.10
C PRO A 182 23.23 1.02 -14.85
N GLN A 183 23.18 2.14 -14.15
CA GLN A 183 24.29 2.63 -13.39
C GLN A 183 24.69 1.41 -12.56
N ALA A 184 25.92 0.90 -12.74
CA ALA A 184 26.52 0.07 -11.71
C ALA A 184 26.22 0.78 -10.40
N ALA A 185 25.41 0.15 -9.56
CA ALA A 185 24.71 0.80 -8.48
C ALA A 185 25.69 1.52 -7.55
N ASN A 186 25.99 2.79 -7.85
CA ASN A 186 26.37 3.78 -6.86
C ASN A 186 25.10 4.26 -6.17
N VAL A 187 24.24 3.31 -5.79
CA VAL A 187 23.47 3.45 -4.57
C VAL A 187 24.52 3.70 -3.51
N ASN A 188 24.41 4.81 -2.79
CA ASN A 188 25.09 4.93 -1.50
C ASN A 188 24.49 3.88 -0.55
N VAL A 189 24.71 2.58 -0.81
CA VAL A 189 25.22 1.72 0.24
C VAL A 189 26.39 2.54 0.74
N THR A 190 26.42 2.91 2.00
CA THR A 190 27.66 3.38 2.60
C THR A 190 28.72 2.42 2.09
N HIS A 191 29.51 2.85 1.12
CA HIS A 191 30.77 2.23 0.85
C HIS A 191 31.43 2.45 2.19
N ILE A 192 31.42 1.40 3.02
CA ILE A 192 32.26 1.37 4.20
C ILE A 192 33.64 1.25 3.56
N SER A 193 34.15 2.38 3.10
CA SER A 193 35.44 2.54 2.45
C SER A 193 36.56 2.21 3.42
N ASN A 194 36.21 2.07 4.70
CA ASN A 194 37.05 1.55 5.76
C ASN A 194 36.33 0.42 6.50
N VAL A 195 35.96 -0.69 5.84
CA VAL A 195 35.92 -1.94 6.62
C VAL A 195 37.39 -2.23 6.87
N ASN A 196 37.86 -1.94 8.08
CA ASN A 196 39.12 -2.49 8.55
C ASN A 196 38.89 -4.00 8.76
N LEU A 197 38.75 -4.73 7.65
CA LEU A 197 38.82 -6.18 7.56
C LEU A 197 40.25 -6.54 7.97
N THR A 198 40.45 -6.61 9.28
CA THR A 198 41.63 -7.26 9.82
C THR A 198 41.40 -8.75 9.59
N LEU A 199 41.77 -9.22 8.40
CA LEU A 199 41.69 -10.61 7.98
C LEU A 199 42.70 -11.44 8.78
N ASN A 200 42.42 -11.63 10.06
CA ASN A 200 43.16 -12.56 10.89
C ASN A 200 42.64 -13.97 10.59
N SER A 201 43.11 -14.56 9.49
CA SER A 201 42.91 -15.98 9.26
C SER A 201 43.69 -16.76 10.33
N THR A 202 42.97 -17.37 11.26
CA THR A 202 43.55 -18.24 12.29
C THR A 202 43.16 -19.67 11.95
N PHE A 203 44.16 -20.56 11.85
CA PHE A 203 43.90 -21.98 11.63
C PHE A 203 43.20 -22.57 12.85
N GLY A 204 42.13 -23.32 12.63
CA GLY A 204 41.44 -24.06 13.69
C GLY A 204 42.24 -25.24 14.26
N GLN A 205 41.58 -26.11 15.00
CA GLN A 205 42.14 -27.41 15.40
C GLN A 205 41.58 -28.51 14.51
N THR A 206 42.42 -29.48 14.14
CA THR A 206 41.95 -30.69 13.44
C THR A 206 41.00 -31.47 14.33
N VAL A 207 39.87 -31.90 13.79
CA VAL A 207 38.86 -32.65 14.54
C VAL A 207 38.43 -33.92 13.81
N MET A 208 38.23 -34.98 14.59
CA MET A 208 37.65 -36.24 14.12
C MET A 208 36.17 -36.25 14.48
N ILE A 209 35.31 -36.41 13.48
CA ILE A 209 33.85 -36.43 13.64
C ILE A 209 33.36 -37.87 13.46
N GLN A 210 32.70 -38.42 14.49
CA GLN A 210 32.15 -39.76 14.45
C GLN A 210 31.03 -39.88 13.39
N PRO A 211 30.75 -41.09 12.87
CA PRO A 211 29.73 -41.30 11.83
C PRO A 211 28.37 -40.72 12.21
N ASN A 212 27.74 -39.96 11.31
CA ASN A 212 26.42 -39.36 11.53
C ASN A 212 26.29 -38.52 12.82
N THR A 213 27.38 -37.86 13.26
CA THR A 213 27.39 -36.99 14.44
C THR A 213 27.91 -35.59 14.14
N THR A 214 27.88 -34.72 15.15
CA THR A 214 28.51 -33.39 15.11
C THR A 214 29.66 -33.29 16.09
N ALA A 215 30.71 -32.56 15.74
CA ALA A 215 31.82 -32.21 16.63
C ALA A 215 31.93 -30.69 16.81
N LEU A 216 32.46 -30.26 17.97
CA LEU A 216 32.67 -28.85 18.29
C LEU A 216 34.17 -28.54 18.26
N VAL A 217 34.54 -27.52 17.48
CA VAL A 217 35.89 -26.96 17.45
C VAL A 217 35.86 -25.56 18.05
N LYS A 218 36.81 -25.28 18.93
CA LYS A 218 37.02 -23.93 19.49
C LYS A 218 38.30 -23.35 18.91
N VAL A 219 38.18 -22.17 18.31
CA VAL A 219 39.29 -21.43 17.69
C VAL A 219 39.49 -20.15 18.47
N PHE A 220 40.72 -19.91 18.93
CA PHE A 220 41.08 -18.69 19.63
C PHE A 220 41.33 -17.59 18.61
N ILE A 221 40.60 -16.48 18.71
CA ILE A 221 40.73 -15.31 17.84
C ILE A 221 40.78 -14.06 18.73
N PRO A 222 41.94 -13.42 18.91
CA PRO A 222 42.06 -12.25 19.78
C PRO A 222 41.11 -11.10 19.42
N GLY A 223 40.47 -10.56 20.44
CA GLY A 223 39.63 -9.36 20.38
C GLY A 223 38.20 -9.59 19.89
N VAL A 224 37.73 -10.83 19.77
CA VAL A 224 36.31 -11.10 19.47
C VAL A 224 35.46 -11.08 20.74
N LYS A 225 34.25 -10.55 20.64
CA LYS A 225 33.26 -10.47 21.72
C LYS A 225 31.98 -11.19 21.32
N LYS A 226 31.23 -11.66 22.32
CA LYS A 226 29.94 -12.32 22.09
C LYS A 226 29.00 -11.33 21.38
N GLY A 227 28.48 -11.73 20.22
CA GLY A 227 27.65 -10.89 19.37
C GLY A 227 28.34 -10.37 18.12
N ASP A 228 29.68 -10.47 18.03
CA ASP A 228 30.40 -10.10 16.81
C ASP A 228 29.94 -11.02 15.65
N PRO A 229 29.58 -10.43 14.48
CA PRO A 229 29.23 -11.21 13.31
C PRO A 229 30.45 -11.99 12.80
N ILE A 230 30.24 -13.28 12.53
CA ILE A 230 31.26 -14.18 11.98
C ILE A 230 30.73 -14.90 10.74
N LEU A 231 31.64 -15.16 9.81
CA LEU A 231 31.41 -15.99 8.64
C LEU A 231 32.42 -17.14 8.67
N VAL A 232 31.95 -18.37 8.52
CA VAL A 232 32.80 -19.56 8.42
C VAL A 232 32.49 -20.24 7.10
N THR A 233 33.52 -20.46 6.29
CA THR A 233 33.39 -21.06 4.95
C THR A 233 34.36 -22.22 4.79
N PRO A 234 33.93 -23.36 4.21
CA PRO A 234 34.87 -24.38 3.77
C PRO A 234 35.71 -23.86 2.59
N ASP A 235 36.89 -24.42 2.38
CA ASP A 235 37.78 -24.05 1.27
C ASP A 235 37.35 -24.67 -0.08
N ASP A 236 36.57 -25.76 -0.02
CA ASP A 236 36.08 -26.51 -1.19
C ASP A 236 34.71 -27.16 -0.88
N ASP A 237 34.08 -27.78 -1.88
CA ASP A 237 32.82 -28.51 -1.76
C ASP A 237 33.03 -29.92 -1.19
N TYR A 238 33.13 -30.02 0.13
CA TYR A 238 33.25 -31.31 0.84
C TYR A 238 31.90 -32.01 0.96
N THR A 239 31.76 -33.18 0.34
CA THR A 239 30.50 -33.96 0.36
C THR A 239 30.31 -34.78 1.63
N ASN A 240 31.38 -35.01 2.40
CA ASN A 240 31.40 -35.87 3.58
C ASN A 240 31.18 -35.12 4.91
N TRP A 241 31.37 -33.79 4.94
CA TRP A 241 31.12 -32.97 6.13
C TRP A 241 30.68 -31.55 5.75
N SER A 242 30.04 -30.85 6.68
CA SER A 242 29.72 -29.43 6.50
C SER A 242 29.86 -28.65 7.81
N ILE A 243 29.80 -27.32 7.70
CA ILE A 243 29.63 -26.42 8.84
C ILE A 243 28.14 -26.39 9.18
N TYR A 244 27.81 -26.89 10.37
CA TYR A 244 26.44 -26.90 10.88
C TYR A 244 26.06 -25.56 11.51
N SER A 245 26.94 -24.99 12.34
CA SER A 245 26.74 -23.68 12.95
C SER A 245 28.03 -23.09 13.49
N SER A 246 28.07 -21.78 13.69
CA SER A 246 29.22 -21.08 14.26
C SER A 246 28.78 -19.86 15.08
N TRP A 247 29.44 -19.61 16.21
CA TRP A 247 29.19 -18.42 17.04
C TRP A 247 30.42 -18.03 17.86
N VAL A 248 30.49 -16.77 18.32
CA VAL A 248 31.46 -16.36 19.33
C VAL A 248 31.01 -16.90 20.69
N SER A 249 31.70 -17.93 21.18
CA SER A 249 31.30 -18.66 22.39
C SER A 249 31.69 -17.94 23.68
N ASN A 250 32.85 -17.27 23.69
CA ASN A 250 33.41 -16.51 24.80
C ASN A 250 34.28 -15.37 24.25
N ARG A 251 34.78 -14.50 25.14
CA ARG A 251 35.83 -13.53 24.77
C ARG A 251 36.98 -14.27 24.09
N ASP A 252 37.44 -13.74 22.97
CA ASP A 252 38.57 -14.26 22.19
C ASP A 252 38.38 -15.69 21.65
N THR A 253 37.15 -16.25 21.66
CA THR A 253 36.92 -17.66 21.27
C THR A 253 35.69 -17.84 20.37
N VAL A 254 35.92 -18.31 19.16
CA VAL A 254 34.88 -18.75 18.22
C VAL A 254 34.66 -20.25 18.33
N ALA A 255 33.40 -20.68 18.40
CA ALA A 255 33.01 -22.07 18.32
C ALA A 255 32.43 -22.37 16.93
N VAL A 256 32.89 -23.45 16.33
CA VAL A 256 32.40 -23.98 15.04
C VAL A 256 31.92 -25.40 15.27
N ARG A 257 30.68 -25.68 14.90
CA ARG A 257 30.11 -27.02 14.91
C ARG A 257 30.14 -27.58 13.50
N LEU A 258 30.74 -28.75 13.36
CA LEU A 258 30.88 -29.47 12.11
C LEU A 258 30.01 -30.74 12.16
N ALA A 259 29.42 -31.12 11.03
CA ALA A 259 28.59 -32.32 10.92
C ALA A 259 29.22 -33.31 9.93
N ASN A 260 29.18 -34.60 10.25
CA ASN A 260 29.57 -35.70 9.37
C ASN A 260 28.32 -36.43 8.89
N TYR A 261 28.19 -36.59 7.57
CA TYR A 261 27.04 -37.24 6.92
C TYR A 261 27.34 -38.64 6.41
N THR A 262 28.49 -39.19 6.76
CA THR A 262 28.94 -40.50 6.30
C THR A 262 28.88 -41.54 7.43
N ASN A 263 28.86 -42.81 7.04
CA ASN A 263 28.97 -43.94 7.95
C ASN A 263 30.43 -44.21 8.40
N ASN A 264 31.39 -43.38 7.96
CA ASN A 264 32.80 -43.47 8.32
C ASN A 264 33.20 -42.26 9.17
N VAL A 265 34.29 -42.38 9.94
CA VAL A 265 34.85 -41.23 10.66
C VAL A 265 35.44 -40.25 9.65
N VAL A 266 35.16 -38.96 9.82
CA VAL A 266 35.68 -37.88 8.95
C VAL A 266 36.65 -37.00 9.74
N SER A 267 37.84 -36.79 9.18
CA SER A 267 38.84 -35.86 9.69
C SER A 267 38.68 -34.51 9.00
N VAL A 268 38.40 -33.45 9.75
CA VAL A 268 38.40 -32.08 9.23
C VAL A 268 39.67 -31.38 9.71
N LEU A 269 40.53 -31.00 8.78
CA LEU A 269 41.75 -30.26 9.04
C LEU A 269 41.45 -28.78 9.20
N SER A 270 42.26 -28.11 10.02
CA SER A 270 42.16 -26.68 10.28
C SER A 270 42.40 -25.77 9.07
N SER A 271 43.01 -26.31 8.01
CA SER A 271 43.24 -25.64 6.74
C SER A 271 42.03 -25.70 5.79
N GLN A 272 41.06 -26.57 6.04
CA GLN A 272 39.93 -26.82 5.13
C GLN A 272 38.77 -25.84 5.31
N TYR A 273 38.86 -24.91 6.26
CA TYR A 273 37.87 -23.87 6.47
C TYR A 273 38.52 -22.58 6.96
N LYS A 274 37.88 -21.46 6.67
CA LYS A 274 38.32 -20.12 7.07
C LYS A 274 37.26 -19.47 7.94
N ILE A 275 37.71 -18.66 8.90
CA ILE A 275 36.85 -17.86 9.76
C ILE A 275 37.15 -16.40 9.47
N VAL A 276 36.13 -15.64 9.09
CA VAL A 276 36.17 -14.19 8.95
C VAL A 276 35.35 -13.59 10.08
N VAL A 277 35.96 -12.71 10.85
CA VAL A 277 35.28 -11.93 11.88
C VAL A 277 35.05 -10.54 11.32
N ILE A 278 33.81 -10.08 11.39
CA ILE A 278 33.42 -8.74 10.96
C ILE A 278 33.38 -7.87 12.22
N LYS A 279 34.24 -6.84 12.26
CA LYS A 279 34.29 -5.84 13.33
C LYS A 279 33.85 -4.49 12.81
#